data_AF-A0A2I2FGQ1-F1
#
_entry.id   AF-A0A2I2FGQ1-F1
#
_cell.length_a   1.000
_cell.length_b   1.000
_cell.length_c   1.000
_cell.angle_alpha   90.00
_cell.angle_beta   90.00
_cell.angle_gamma   90.00
#
_symmetry.space_group_name_H-M   'P 1'
#
loop_
_entity.id
_entity.type
_entity.pdbx_description
1 polymer ?
#
loop_
_entity_poly.entity_id
_entity_poly.type
_entity_poly.pdbx_seq_one_letter_code
_entity_poly.pdbx_strand_id
1 'polypeptide(L)'
;MTPHPITDRPTYNPLAAEHIARRPQKPIEIVDPDPTWPAKFALIESRIRSALGNDNLVSVAHVGSTSVPDLPAKDVIDVDIVVPDPDAEDRYIPALEAAGFQFLFREPAWHRHRFLYLKDPYANVHIFGPEGPETIWHRMLRDWLRTHEDDRITYAGVKREAARASREGGETVMQYNDRKEAVILDILQRAFEAHENLQTLLYQIITFKPPNMRWSPEVETTILKTLFNTQTFTIDLNKMVQHWPGDDKPTLKALEFQLDKYRKTPKCDNTVTFTKSAGKRAAGSSATSTPVRKKRKVKGDGDVVKKEDEADHLEPA
;
A
#
# COMPACT_ATOMS: atom_id res chain seq x y z
N MET A 1 17.45 8.36 -13.28
CA MET A 1 16.23 8.54 -12.47
C MET A 1 16.31 7.59 -11.29
N THR A 2 15.99 8.04 -10.09
CA THR A 2 15.92 7.15 -8.91
C THR A 2 14.61 6.36 -9.01
N PRO A 3 14.61 5.02 -8.92
CA PRO A 3 13.38 4.23 -8.94
C PRO A 3 12.41 4.71 -7.85
N HIS A 4 11.11 4.75 -8.15
CA HIS A 4 10.12 5.06 -7.14
C HIS A 4 10.13 3.96 -6.05
N PRO A 5 9.93 4.26 -4.75
CA PRO A 5 9.93 3.25 -3.68
C PRO A 5 8.93 2.09 -3.88
N ILE A 6 7.90 2.30 -4.70
CA ILE A 6 6.93 1.26 -5.08
C ILE A 6 7.45 0.32 -6.17
N THR A 7 8.53 0.70 -6.85
CA THR A 7 9.24 -0.13 -7.83
C THR A 7 10.52 -0.73 -7.25
N ASP A 8 10.84 -0.39 -6.00
CA ASP A 8 11.95 -0.97 -5.26
C ASP A 8 11.59 -2.40 -4.87
N ARG A 9 12.04 -3.36 -5.68
CA ARG A 9 11.82 -4.78 -5.43
C ARG A 9 12.96 -5.33 -4.59
N PRO A 10 12.69 -6.02 -3.47
CA PRO A 10 13.75 -6.72 -2.75
C PRO A 10 14.43 -7.71 -3.70
N THR A 11 15.75 -7.82 -3.61
CA THR A 11 16.51 -8.71 -4.48
C THR A 11 16.02 -10.13 -4.27
N TYR A 12 15.44 -10.73 -5.31
CA TYR A 12 14.95 -12.10 -5.25
C TYR A 12 16.13 -13.05 -5.00
N ASN A 13 16.07 -13.80 -3.89
CA ASN A 13 17.06 -14.82 -3.57
C ASN A 13 16.44 -16.21 -3.81
N PRO A 14 16.72 -16.86 -4.95
CA PRO A 14 16.14 -18.18 -5.25
C PRO A 14 16.58 -19.28 -4.28
N LEU A 15 17.68 -19.09 -3.54
CA LEU A 15 18.13 -20.04 -2.52
C LEU A 15 17.31 -19.97 -1.23
N ALA A 16 16.50 -18.91 -1.06
CA ALA A 16 15.59 -18.76 0.06
C ALA A 16 14.23 -19.44 -0.19
N ALA A 17 14.00 -19.99 -1.38
CA ALA A 17 12.77 -20.71 -1.71
C ALA A 17 12.79 -22.12 -1.11
N GLU A 18 11.71 -22.46 -0.41
CA GLU A 18 11.49 -23.79 0.15
C GLU A 18 10.69 -24.63 -0.83
N HIS A 19 11.35 -25.55 -1.54
CA HIS A 19 10.71 -26.39 -2.54
C HIS A 19 9.96 -27.59 -1.94
N ILE A 20 8.70 -27.75 -2.31
CA ILE A 20 7.80 -28.84 -1.92
C ILE A 20 7.67 -29.88 -3.02
N ALA A 21 7.43 -29.43 -4.25
CA ALA A 21 7.27 -30.32 -5.39
C ALA A 21 7.82 -29.70 -6.68
N ARG A 22 7.89 -30.52 -7.73
CA ARG A 22 8.32 -30.10 -9.06
C ARG A 22 7.18 -30.30 -10.05
N ARG A 23 7.17 -29.44 -11.08
CA ARG A 23 6.32 -29.58 -12.25
C ARG A 23 7.16 -29.86 -13.51
N PRO A 24 6.55 -30.43 -14.56
CA PRO A 24 7.19 -30.53 -15.87
C PRO A 24 7.57 -29.15 -16.39
N GLN A 25 8.75 -29.04 -17.01
CA GLN A 25 9.14 -27.83 -17.71
C GLN A 25 8.40 -27.77 -19.06
N LYS A 26 7.85 -26.60 -19.38
CA LYS A 26 7.33 -26.30 -20.73
C LYS A 26 8.35 -25.45 -21.49
N PRO A 27 8.49 -25.66 -22.82
CA PRO A 27 9.26 -24.75 -23.66
C PRO A 27 8.83 -23.30 -23.47
N ILE A 28 9.78 -22.37 -23.60
CA ILE A 28 9.51 -20.94 -23.59
C ILE A 28 9.04 -20.57 -24.99
N GLU A 29 7.73 -20.69 -25.21
CA GLU A 29 7.07 -20.35 -26.46
C GLU A 29 6.07 -19.21 -26.24
N ILE A 30 6.14 -18.21 -27.11
CA ILE A 30 5.16 -17.12 -27.17
C ILE A 30 4.22 -17.42 -28.32
N VAL A 31 2.95 -17.63 -27.98
CA VAL A 31 1.87 -17.82 -28.95
C VAL A 31 1.14 -16.51 -29.17
N ASP A 32 0.41 -16.43 -30.29
CA ASP A 32 -0.50 -15.33 -30.54
C ASP A 32 -1.66 -15.33 -29.52
N PRO A 33 -2.34 -14.18 -29.32
CA PRO A 33 -3.42 -14.05 -28.36
C PRO A 33 -4.52 -15.10 -28.58
N ASP A 34 -4.82 -15.88 -27.53
CA ASP A 34 -5.86 -16.91 -27.57
C ASP A 34 -7.14 -16.37 -26.89
N PRO A 35 -8.26 -16.22 -27.63
CA PRO A 35 -9.50 -15.69 -27.08
C PRO A 35 -10.14 -16.62 -26.03
N THR A 36 -9.64 -17.84 -25.86
CA THR A 36 -10.12 -18.78 -24.82
C THR A 36 -9.47 -18.55 -23.46
N TRP A 37 -8.41 -17.74 -23.33
CA TRP A 37 -7.76 -17.48 -22.03
C TRP A 37 -8.69 -16.97 -20.93
N PRO A 38 -9.63 -16.02 -21.18
CA PRO A 38 -10.58 -15.60 -20.15
C PRO A 38 -11.47 -16.75 -19.65
N ALA A 39 -11.89 -17.66 -20.54
CA ALA A 39 -12.69 -18.83 -20.17
C ALA A 39 -11.86 -19.84 -19.38
N LYS A 40 -10.59 -20.07 -19.76
CA LYS A 40 -9.63 -20.89 -18.99
C LYS A 40 -9.46 -20.32 -17.58
N PHE A 41 -9.28 -19.00 -17.44
CA PHE A 41 -9.22 -18.32 -16.14
C PHE A 41 -10.51 -18.51 -15.33
N ALA A 42 -11.69 -18.31 -15.93
CA ALA A 42 -12.97 -18.46 -15.22
C ALA A 42 -13.16 -19.87 -14.62
N LEU A 43 -12.69 -20.91 -15.32
CA LEU A 43 -12.69 -22.28 -14.79
C LEU A 43 -11.76 -22.42 -13.58
N ILE A 44 -10.56 -21.83 -13.64
CA ILE A 44 -9.60 -21.85 -12.54
C ILE A 44 -10.15 -21.08 -11.33
N GLU A 45 -10.70 -19.89 -11.56
CA GLU A 45 -11.33 -19.06 -10.53
C GLU A 45 -12.46 -19.80 -9.83
N SER A 46 -13.35 -20.45 -10.59
CA SER A 46 -14.44 -21.25 -10.03
C SER A 46 -13.93 -22.39 -9.15
N ARG A 47 -12.85 -23.07 -9.55
CA ARG A 47 -12.23 -24.14 -8.73
C ARG A 47 -11.66 -23.60 -7.44
N ILE A 48 -10.90 -22.50 -7.49
CA ILE A 48 -10.33 -21.84 -6.31
C ILE A 48 -11.43 -21.42 -5.34
N ARG A 49 -12.46 -20.73 -5.83
CA ARG A 49 -13.59 -20.26 -5.00
C ARG A 49 -14.33 -21.42 -4.34
N SER A 50 -14.55 -22.50 -5.08
CA SER A 50 -15.22 -23.70 -4.56
C SER A 50 -14.39 -24.41 -3.49
N ALA A 51 -13.05 -24.42 -3.65
CA ALA A 51 -12.15 -25.06 -2.70
C ALA A 51 -11.99 -24.27 -1.39
N LEU A 52 -11.85 -22.94 -1.48
CA LEU A 52 -11.51 -22.11 -0.33
C LEU A 52 -12.71 -21.57 0.44
N GLY A 53 -13.87 -21.43 -0.22
CA GLY A 53 -15.02 -20.73 0.35
C GLY A 53 -14.73 -19.25 0.64
N ASN A 54 -15.66 -18.58 1.32
CA ASN A 54 -15.55 -17.14 1.57
C ASN A 54 -14.59 -16.78 2.73
N ASP A 55 -14.38 -17.69 3.68
CA ASP A 55 -13.62 -17.39 4.89
C ASP A 55 -12.10 -17.46 4.67
N ASN A 56 -11.65 -18.26 3.69
CA ASN A 56 -10.22 -18.43 3.39
C ASN A 56 -9.79 -17.72 2.10
N LEU A 57 -10.67 -16.94 1.47
CA LEU A 57 -10.40 -16.24 0.21
C LEU A 57 -10.79 -14.76 0.32
N VAL A 58 -9.78 -13.88 0.22
CA VAL A 58 -9.99 -12.43 0.18
C VAL A 58 -10.22 -11.98 -1.25
N SER A 59 -9.37 -12.40 -2.19
CA SER A 59 -9.56 -12.07 -3.61
C SER A 59 -8.88 -13.09 -4.52
N VAL A 60 -9.34 -13.15 -5.77
CA VAL A 60 -8.72 -13.91 -6.85
C VAL A 60 -8.76 -13.05 -8.11
N ALA A 61 -7.66 -13.00 -8.86
CA ALA A 61 -7.53 -12.13 -10.02
C ALA A 61 -6.75 -12.80 -11.16
N HIS A 62 -7.22 -12.61 -12.39
CA HIS A 62 -6.46 -12.94 -13.59
C HIS A 62 -5.38 -11.89 -13.80
N VAL A 63 -4.13 -12.32 -13.82
CA VAL A 63 -2.96 -11.45 -13.98
C VAL A 63 -2.04 -11.98 -15.08
N GLY A 64 -0.87 -11.36 -15.24
CA GLY A 64 0.09 -11.75 -16.28
C GLY A 64 -0.40 -11.43 -17.69
N SER A 65 0.35 -11.88 -18.69
CA SER A 65 0.11 -11.48 -20.08
C SER A 65 -1.20 -12.03 -20.66
N THR A 66 -1.64 -13.21 -20.24
CA THR A 66 -2.88 -13.84 -20.75
C THR A 66 -4.15 -13.14 -20.28
N SER A 67 -4.04 -12.20 -19.34
CA SER A 67 -5.13 -11.34 -18.89
C SER A 67 -5.30 -10.05 -19.71
N VAL A 68 -4.38 -9.78 -20.65
CA VAL A 68 -4.40 -8.60 -21.53
C VAL A 68 -4.84 -9.04 -22.93
N PRO A 69 -5.98 -8.53 -23.45
CA PRO A 69 -6.38 -8.79 -24.83
C PRO A 69 -5.29 -8.39 -25.83
N ASP A 70 -5.21 -9.14 -26.92
CA ASP A 70 -4.30 -8.89 -28.04
C ASP A 70 -2.79 -8.92 -27.70
N LEU A 71 -2.41 -9.41 -26.51
CA LEU A 71 -1.02 -9.52 -26.08
C LEU A 71 -0.49 -10.96 -26.26
N PRO A 72 0.45 -11.20 -27.19
CA PRO A 72 1.11 -12.50 -27.33
C PRO A 72 1.78 -12.95 -26.03
N ALA A 73 1.62 -14.20 -25.64
CA ALA A 73 2.06 -14.69 -24.33
C ALA A 73 2.47 -16.16 -24.36
N LYS A 74 3.07 -16.64 -23.26
CA LYS A 74 3.10 -18.08 -23.00
C LYS A 74 1.67 -18.52 -22.72
N ASP A 75 1.25 -19.69 -23.23
CA ASP A 75 -0.06 -20.28 -22.92
C ASP A 75 -0.06 -20.86 -21.49
N VAL A 76 -0.05 -19.94 -20.53
CA VAL A 76 -0.06 -20.15 -19.09
C VAL A 76 -0.96 -19.09 -18.47
N ILE A 77 -1.98 -19.51 -17.74
CA ILE A 77 -2.82 -18.59 -16.98
C ILE A 77 -2.10 -18.25 -15.67
N ASP A 78 -1.83 -16.97 -15.42
CA ASP A 78 -1.30 -16.51 -14.15
C ASP A 78 -2.45 -15.98 -13.28
N VAL A 79 -2.52 -16.46 -12.04
CA VAL A 79 -3.57 -16.14 -11.09
C VAL A 79 -2.97 -15.66 -9.79
N ASP A 80 -3.43 -14.51 -9.30
CA ASP A 80 -3.18 -14.08 -7.93
C ASP A 80 -4.34 -14.48 -7.04
N ILE A 81 -4.04 -15.03 -5.87
CA ILE A 81 -4.96 -15.26 -4.76
C ILE A 81 -4.46 -14.45 -3.56
N VAL A 82 -5.39 -13.78 -2.88
CA VAL A 82 -5.16 -13.22 -1.56
C VAL A 82 -5.92 -14.05 -0.54
N VAL A 83 -5.21 -14.60 0.44
CA VAL A 83 -5.79 -15.29 1.59
C VAL A 83 -5.58 -14.45 2.85
N PRO A 84 -6.36 -14.62 3.93
CA PRO A 84 -6.21 -13.80 5.14
C PRO A 84 -4.82 -13.90 5.78
N ASP A 85 -4.27 -15.11 5.79
CA ASP A 85 -2.94 -15.39 6.31
C ASP A 85 -2.25 -16.49 5.48
N PRO A 86 -1.31 -16.11 4.58
CA PRO A 86 -0.44 -17.03 3.87
C PRO A 86 0.26 -18.08 4.75
N ASP A 87 0.62 -17.77 6.00
CA ASP A 87 1.35 -18.72 6.85
C ASP A 87 0.44 -19.82 7.44
N ALA A 88 -0.88 -19.62 7.42
CA ALA A 88 -1.88 -20.60 7.85
C ALA A 88 -2.21 -21.61 6.74
N GLU A 89 -1.18 -22.27 6.20
CA GLU A 89 -1.27 -23.18 5.05
C GLU A 89 -2.22 -24.36 5.28
N ASP A 90 -2.33 -24.82 6.52
CA ASP A 90 -3.26 -25.86 6.95
C ASP A 90 -4.73 -25.53 6.64
N ARG A 91 -5.06 -24.23 6.52
CA ARG A 91 -6.43 -23.77 6.22
C ARG A 91 -6.80 -23.81 4.74
N TYR A 92 -5.83 -23.76 3.82
CA TYR A 92 -6.14 -23.53 2.41
C TYR A 92 -5.38 -24.46 1.44
N ILE A 93 -4.15 -24.89 1.76
CA ILE A 93 -3.37 -25.78 0.89
C ILE A 93 -4.07 -27.13 0.70
N PRO A 94 -4.52 -27.85 1.75
CA PRO A 94 -5.17 -29.16 1.55
C PRO A 94 -6.42 -29.09 0.67
N ALA A 95 -7.20 -28.02 0.78
CA ALA A 95 -8.39 -27.80 -0.05
C ALA A 95 -8.03 -27.54 -1.52
N LEU A 96 -6.98 -26.74 -1.78
CA LEU A 96 -6.47 -26.53 -3.15
C LEU A 96 -5.87 -27.81 -3.72
N GLU A 97 -5.15 -28.59 -2.94
CA GLU A 97 -4.62 -29.89 -3.39
C GLU A 97 -5.73 -30.87 -3.74
N ALA A 98 -6.79 -30.94 -2.92
CA ALA A 98 -7.98 -31.73 -3.23
C ALA A 98 -8.69 -31.26 -4.51
N ALA A 99 -8.60 -29.97 -4.85
CA ALA A 99 -9.10 -29.39 -6.09
C ALA A 99 -8.15 -29.55 -7.28
N GLY A 100 -7.02 -30.25 -7.12
CA GLY A 100 -6.07 -30.61 -8.17
C GLY A 100 -4.92 -29.63 -8.38
N PHE A 101 -4.78 -28.62 -7.52
CA PHE A 101 -3.60 -27.74 -7.51
C PHE A 101 -2.42 -28.45 -6.83
N GLN A 102 -1.21 -28.21 -7.29
CA GLN A 102 0.00 -28.80 -6.72
C GLN A 102 0.82 -27.71 -6.06
N PHE A 103 1.16 -27.88 -4.77
CA PHE A 103 2.01 -26.95 -4.05
C PHE A 103 3.49 -27.14 -4.42
N LEU A 104 4.09 -26.13 -5.03
CA LEU A 104 5.44 -26.23 -5.57
C LEU A 104 6.50 -25.70 -4.60
N PHE A 105 6.33 -24.51 -4.05
CA PHE A 105 7.31 -23.91 -3.14
C PHE A 105 6.74 -22.72 -2.36
N ARG A 106 7.49 -22.33 -1.32
CA ARG A 106 7.29 -21.11 -0.52
C ARG A 106 8.46 -20.17 -0.68
N GLU A 107 8.19 -18.88 -0.55
CA GLU A 107 9.22 -17.85 -0.43
C GLU A 107 8.89 -16.94 0.77
N PRO A 108 9.19 -17.38 2.01
CA PRO A 108 8.79 -16.66 3.21
C PRO A 108 9.30 -15.21 3.25
N ALA A 109 10.53 -14.99 2.77
CA ALA A 109 11.18 -13.68 2.71
C ALA A 109 10.63 -12.77 1.61
N TRP A 110 9.94 -13.32 0.61
CA TRP A 110 9.33 -12.56 -0.48
C TRP A 110 7.83 -12.50 -0.27
N HIS A 111 7.41 -11.55 0.58
CA HIS A 111 6.00 -11.27 0.86
C HIS A 111 5.19 -12.50 1.30
N ARG A 112 5.85 -13.47 1.94
CA ARG A 112 5.22 -14.72 2.40
C ARG A 112 4.53 -15.46 1.26
N HIS A 113 5.14 -15.48 0.08
CA HIS A 113 4.53 -16.02 -1.14
C HIS A 113 4.46 -17.56 -1.13
N ARG A 114 3.36 -18.09 -1.67
CA ARG A 114 3.19 -19.52 -1.98
C ARG A 114 2.89 -19.68 -3.45
N PHE A 115 3.54 -20.65 -4.07
CA PHE A 115 3.37 -20.91 -5.49
C PHE A 115 2.78 -22.29 -5.75
N LEU A 116 1.63 -22.30 -6.42
CA LEU A 116 0.91 -23.49 -6.83
C LEU A 116 0.84 -23.61 -8.35
N TYR A 117 0.61 -24.83 -8.80
CA TYR A 117 0.49 -25.19 -10.21
C TYR A 117 -0.79 -25.97 -10.47
N LEU A 118 -1.48 -25.67 -11.57
CA LEU A 118 -2.57 -26.49 -12.08
C LEU A 118 -2.21 -27.00 -13.47
N LYS A 119 -2.43 -28.30 -13.72
CA LYS A 119 -2.10 -28.93 -15.00
C LYS A 119 -3.08 -28.58 -16.12
N ASP A 120 -4.37 -28.53 -15.81
CA ASP A 120 -5.44 -28.33 -16.78
C ASP A 120 -6.66 -27.59 -16.18
N PRO A 121 -6.97 -26.35 -16.62
CA PRO A 121 -6.17 -25.54 -17.52
C PRO A 121 -4.79 -25.24 -16.93
N TYR A 122 -3.76 -25.11 -17.78
CA TYR A 122 -2.39 -24.93 -17.31
C TYR A 122 -2.20 -23.56 -16.65
N ALA A 123 -1.92 -23.53 -15.35
CA ALA A 123 -1.88 -22.28 -14.58
C ALA A 123 -0.74 -22.21 -13.56
N ASN A 124 -0.27 -20.98 -13.36
CA ASN A 124 0.52 -20.54 -12.23
C ASN A 124 -0.43 -19.85 -11.23
N VAL A 125 -0.35 -20.24 -9.96
CA VAL A 125 -1.18 -19.65 -8.92
C VAL A 125 -0.26 -19.10 -7.84
N HIS A 126 -0.26 -17.78 -7.70
CA HIS A 126 0.48 -17.04 -6.70
C HIS A 126 -0.43 -16.72 -5.53
N ILE A 127 -0.02 -17.04 -4.31
CA ILE A 127 -0.78 -16.76 -3.10
C ILE A 127 -0.01 -15.78 -2.23
N PHE A 128 -0.67 -14.69 -1.85
CA PHE A 128 -0.15 -13.62 -0.99
C PHE A 128 -1.14 -13.25 0.12
N GLY A 129 -0.65 -12.49 1.09
CA GLY A 129 -1.47 -11.89 2.13
C GLY A 129 -2.02 -10.52 1.72
N PRO A 130 -2.97 -9.93 2.46
CA PRO A 130 -3.54 -8.62 2.15
C PRO A 130 -2.52 -7.49 2.12
N GLU A 131 -1.37 -7.67 2.76
CA GLU A 131 -0.25 -6.74 2.82
C GLU A 131 0.71 -6.84 1.62
N GLY A 132 0.59 -7.86 0.79
CA GLY A 132 1.52 -8.15 -0.31
C GLY A 132 1.36 -7.17 -1.48
N PRO A 133 2.38 -6.35 -1.80
CA PRO A 133 2.29 -5.34 -2.87
C PRO A 133 2.27 -5.95 -4.28
N GLU A 134 2.76 -7.17 -4.45
CA GLU A 134 2.86 -7.84 -5.76
C GLU A 134 1.51 -7.94 -6.47
N THR A 135 0.44 -8.24 -5.73
CA THR A 135 -0.91 -8.34 -6.32
C THR A 135 -1.41 -7.01 -6.89
N ILE A 136 -0.93 -5.88 -6.34
CA ILE A 136 -1.23 -4.55 -6.85
C ILE A 136 -0.42 -4.32 -8.12
N TRP A 137 0.87 -4.62 -8.12
CA TRP A 137 1.75 -4.44 -9.28
C TRP A 137 1.32 -5.28 -10.48
N HIS A 138 0.95 -6.54 -10.24
CA HIS A 138 0.42 -7.42 -11.28
C HIS A 138 -0.84 -6.85 -11.94
N ARG A 139 -1.77 -6.30 -11.15
CA ARG A 139 -3.00 -5.67 -11.66
C ARG A 139 -2.72 -4.36 -12.37
N MET A 140 -1.85 -3.51 -11.80
CA MET A 140 -1.45 -2.24 -12.41
C MET A 140 -0.83 -2.48 -13.80
N LEU A 141 0.12 -3.42 -13.91
CA LEU A 141 0.73 -3.76 -15.19
C LEU A 141 -0.32 -4.26 -16.19
N ARG A 142 -1.20 -5.18 -15.77
CA ARG A 142 -2.29 -5.68 -16.61
C ARG A 142 -3.17 -4.54 -17.11
N ASP A 143 -3.68 -3.72 -16.21
CA ASP A 143 -4.68 -2.69 -16.52
C ASP A 143 -4.06 -1.57 -17.37
N TRP A 144 -2.78 -1.25 -17.14
CA TRP A 144 -2.02 -0.34 -18.01
C TRP A 144 -1.91 -0.88 -19.44
N LEU A 145 -1.48 -2.13 -19.61
CA LEU A 145 -1.28 -2.75 -20.93
C LEU A 145 -2.59 -2.94 -21.72
N ARG A 146 -3.74 -2.95 -21.04
CA ARG A 146 -5.06 -2.98 -21.69
C ARG A 146 -5.40 -1.67 -22.39
N THR A 147 -4.89 -0.54 -21.90
CA THR A 147 -5.24 0.80 -22.38
C THR A 147 -4.10 1.52 -23.10
N HIS A 148 -2.86 1.04 -22.99
CA HIS A 148 -1.66 1.65 -23.58
C HIS A 148 -1.06 0.73 -24.65
N GLU A 149 -1.51 0.90 -25.89
CA GLU A 149 -1.10 0.06 -27.03
C GLU A 149 0.41 0.09 -27.30
N ASP A 150 1.04 1.26 -27.24
CA ASP A 150 2.48 1.38 -27.51
C ASP A 150 3.34 0.57 -26.51
N ASP A 151 2.96 0.61 -25.23
CA ASP A 151 3.61 -0.19 -24.19
C ASP A 151 3.30 -1.68 -24.36
N ARG A 152 2.09 -2.04 -24.79
CA ARG A 152 1.72 -3.43 -25.13
C ARG A 152 2.55 -3.97 -26.29
N ILE A 153 2.74 -3.19 -27.36
CA ILE A 153 3.58 -3.55 -28.52
C ILE A 153 5.03 -3.71 -28.09
N THR A 154 5.57 -2.75 -27.34
CA THR A 154 6.94 -2.77 -26.81
C THR A 154 7.17 -4.02 -25.96
N TYR A 155 6.27 -4.30 -25.01
CA TYR A 155 6.35 -5.46 -24.14
C TYR A 155 6.23 -6.79 -24.91
N ALA A 156 5.37 -6.85 -25.93
CA ALA A 156 5.28 -8.02 -26.81
C ALA A 156 6.58 -8.27 -27.59
N GLY A 157 7.20 -7.22 -28.11
CA GLY A 157 8.50 -7.27 -28.79
C GLY A 157 9.60 -7.86 -27.90
N VAL A 158 9.75 -7.31 -26.68
CA VAL A 158 10.75 -7.80 -25.70
C VAL A 158 10.49 -9.26 -25.32
N LYS A 159 9.23 -9.67 -25.15
CA LYS A 159 8.91 -11.08 -24.86
C LYS A 159 9.31 -12.04 -25.98
N ARG A 160 9.06 -11.66 -27.23
CA ARG A 160 9.45 -12.47 -28.40
C ARG A 160 10.96 -12.57 -28.53
N GLU A 161 11.66 -11.45 -28.30
CA GLU A 161 13.13 -11.40 -28.26
C GLU A 161 13.69 -12.31 -27.17
N ALA A 162 13.22 -12.13 -25.93
CA ALA A 162 13.66 -12.93 -24.80
C ALA A 162 13.39 -14.43 -25.03
N ALA A 163 12.23 -14.80 -25.57
CA ALA A 163 11.92 -16.20 -25.88
C ALA A 163 12.84 -16.77 -26.99
N ARG A 164 13.21 -15.97 -27.99
CA ARG A 164 14.16 -16.37 -29.02
C ARG A 164 15.56 -16.57 -28.44
N ALA A 165 16.09 -15.56 -27.74
CA ALA A 165 17.40 -15.61 -27.11
C ALA A 165 17.54 -16.77 -26.13
N SER A 166 16.52 -17.02 -25.30
CA SER A 166 16.55 -18.13 -24.34
C SER A 166 16.51 -19.51 -25.01
N ARG A 167 15.83 -19.66 -26.16
CA ARG A 167 15.85 -20.91 -26.93
C ARG A 167 17.21 -21.14 -27.60
N GLU A 168 17.80 -20.10 -28.17
CA GLU A 168 19.12 -20.18 -28.82
C GLU A 168 20.25 -20.43 -27.80
N GLY A 169 20.15 -19.86 -26.61
CA GLY A 169 21.14 -20.00 -25.54
C GLY A 169 20.93 -21.18 -24.58
N GLY A 170 19.84 -21.94 -24.70
CA GLY A 170 19.49 -22.99 -23.74
C GLY A 170 19.22 -22.48 -22.32
N GLU A 171 18.70 -21.26 -22.20
CA GLU A 171 18.55 -20.55 -20.93
C GLU A 171 17.35 -21.05 -20.10
N THR A 172 17.43 -20.80 -18.80
CA THR A 172 16.36 -21.09 -17.84
C THR A 172 15.21 -20.09 -17.91
N VAL A 173 14.05 -20.44 -17.34
CA VAL A 173 12.90 -19.53 -17.21
C VAL A 173 13.25 -18.27 -16.40
N MET A 174 14.19 -18.36 -15.46
CA MET A 174 14.65 -17.23 -14.66
C MET A 174 15.40 -16.21 -15.53
N GLN A 175 16.37 -16.66 -16.33
CA GLN A 175 17.08 -15.79 -17.28
C GLN A 175 16.15 -15.14 -18.31
N TYR A 176 15.14 -15.87 -18.77
CA TYR A 176 14.07 -15.30 -19.60
C TYR A 176 13.27 -14.21 -18.88
N ASN A 177 13.02 -14.35 -17.57
CA ASN A 177 12.33 -13.34 -16.77
C ASN A 177 13.19 -12.09 -16.57
N ASP A 178 14.48 -12.26 -16.27
CA ASP A 178 15.43 -11.16 -16.07
C ASP A 178 15.52 -10.27 -17.32
N ARG A 179 15.51 -10.88 -18.52
CA ARG A 179 15.50 -10.16 -19.80
C ARG A 179 14.28 -9.23 -20.00
N LYS A 180 13.17 -9.49 -19.31
CA LYS A 180 11.94 -8.68 -19.39
C LYS A 180 11.81 -7.70 -18.22
N GLU A 181 12.62 -7.84 -17.18
CA GLU A 181 12.42 -7.10 -15.93
C GLU A 181 12.50 -5.59 -16.17
N ALA A 182 13.52 -5.13 -16.92
CA ALA A 182 13.70 -3.72 -17.22
C ALA A 182 12.45 -3.08 -17.88
N VAL A 183 11.89 -3.71 -18.92
CA VAL A 183 10.70 -3.18 -19.60
C VAL A 183 9.47 -3.19 -18.69
N ILE A 184 9.34 -4.19 -17.82
CA ILE A 184 8.24 -4.25 -16.85
C ILE A 184 8.35 -3.09 -15.86
N LEU A 185 9.54 -2.83 -15.33
CA LEU A 185 9.78 -1.73 -14.39
C LEU A 185 9.53 -0.37 -15.04
N ASP A 186 9.98 -0.16 -16.28
CA ASP A 186 9.72 1.07 -17.02
C ASP A 186 8.23 1.32 -17.25
N ILE A 187 7.46 0.28 -17.58
CA ILE A 187 6.01 0.37 -17.77
C ILE A 187 5.31 0.65 -16.44
N LEU A 188 5.71 -0.02 -15.36
CA LEU A 188 5.17 0.22 -14.03
C LEU A 188 5.45 1.65 -13.54
N GLN A 189 6.63 2.19 -13.85
CA GLN A 189 6.98 3.58 -13.56
C GLN A 189 6.06 4.54 -14.31
N ARG A 190 5.86 4.35 -15.62
CA ARG A 190 4.90 5.15 -16.41
C ARG A 190 3.47 5.03 -15.89
N ALA A 191 3.06 3.80 -15.55
CA ALA A 191 1.74 3.56 -14.98
C ALA A 191 1.56 4.32 -13.68
N PHE A 192 2.57 4.32 -12.81
CA PHE A 192 2.55 5.05 -11.57
C PHE A 192 2.49 6.57 -11.78
N GLU A 193 3.33 7.12 -12.67
CA GLU A 193 3.37 8.55 -13.01
C GLU A 193 2.04 9.04 -13.60
N ALA A 194 1.41 8.26 -14.49
CA ALA A 194 0.10 8.64 -15.05
C ALA A 194 -1.04 8.55 -14.02
N HIS A 195 -0.86 7.77 -12.95
CA HIS A 195 -1.78 7.72 -11.81
C HIS A 195 -1.48 8.77 -10.73
N GLU A 196 -0.62 9.77 -11.00
CA GLU A 196 -0.30 10.89 -10.08
C GLU A 196 -1.50 11.73 -9.61
N ASN A 197 -2.71 11.49 -10.11
CA ASN A 197 -3.93 11.83 -9.37
C ASN A 197 -4.16 10.83 -8.23
N LEU A 198 -3.56 11.13 -7.07
CA LEU A 198 -3.67 10.46 -5.76
C LEU A 198 -5.07 9.97 -5.39
N GLN A 199 -6.15 10.57 -5.93
CA GLN A 199 -7.50 10.05 -5.72
C GLN A 199 -7.67 8.62 -6.20
N THR A 200 -7.08 8.21 -7.32
CA THR A 200 -7.27 6.85 -7.87
C THR A 200 -6.45 5.82 -7.12
N LEU A 201 -5.22 6.16 -6.73
CA LEU A 201 -4.34 5.29 -5.96
C LEU A 201 -4.81 5.15 -4.50
N LEU A 202 -5.20 6.26 -3.84
CA LEU A 202 -5.86 6.17 -2.53
C LEU A 202 -7.19 5.45 -2.63
N TYR A 203 -7.99 5.65 -3.68
CA TYR A 203 -9.26 4.94 -3.84
C TYR A 203 -9.03 3.45 -3.99
N GLN A 204 -8.08 2.99 -4.81
CA GLN A 204 -7.77 1.56 -4.90
C GLN A 204 -7.19 0.98 -3.60
N ILE A 205 -6.37 1.75 -2.87
CA ILE A 205 -5.82 1.33 -1.57
C ILE A 205 -6.88 1.30 -0.45
N ILE A 206 -7.85 2.23 -0.47
CA ILE A 206 -8.93 2.34 0.53
C ILE A 206 -10.10 1.39 0.22
N THR A 207 -10.46 1.21 -1.05
CA THR A 207 -11.65 0.46 -1.48
C THR A 207 -11.49 -1.05 -1.29
N PHE A 208 -10.25 -1.54 -1.21
CA PHE A 208 -9.95 -2.96 -0.97
C PHE A 208 -9.55 -3.26 0.48
N LYS A 209 -9.74 -2.31 1.41
CA LYS A 209 -9.59 -2.54 2.85
C LYS A 209 -10.74 -3.42 3.34
N PRO A 210 -10.52 -4.67 3.80
CA PRO A 210 -11.54 -5.39 4.53
C PRO A 210 -11.90 -4.56 5.78
N PRO A 211 -13.18 -4.52 6.20
CA PRO A 211 -13.67 -3.58 7.21
C PRO A 211 -12.92 -3.59 8.56
N ASN A 212 -12.12 -4.63 8.82
CA ASN A 212 -11.40 -4.83 10.08
C ASN A 212 -9.86 -4.75 9.98
N MET A 213 -9.28 -4.41 8.82
CA MET A 213 -7.83 -4.33 8.67
C MET A 213 -7.29 -3.02 9.27
N ARG A 214 -6.23 -3.09 10.09
CA ARG A 214 -5.42 -1.92 10.49
C ARG A 214 -4.10 -1.98 9.74
N TRP A 215 -3.64 -0.86 9.21
CA TRP A 215 -2.31 -0.78 8.61
C TRP A 215 -1.27 -0.92 9.72
N SER A 216 -0.10 -1.47 9.39
CA SER A 216 1.01 -1.41 10.33
C SER A 216 1.44 0.06 10.51
N PRO A 217 1.88 0.48 11.70
CA PRO A 217 2.33 1.85 11.95
C PRO A 217 3.42 2.33 10.97
N GLU A 218 4.24 1.41 10.46
CA GLU A 218 5.31 1.66 9.51
C GLU A 218 4.77 2.02 8.12
N VAL A 219 3.71 1.33 7.66
CA VAL A 219 3.02 1.61 6.39
C VAL A 219 2.30 2.94 6.46
N GLU A 220 1.56 3.21 7.54
CA GLU A 220 0.91 4.50 7.78
C GLU A 220 1.92 5.65 7.76
N THR A 221 3.06 5.47 8.42
CA THR A 221 4.14 6.45 8.48
C THR A 221 4.76 6.69 7.11
N THR A 222 4.97 5.63 6.33
CA THR A 222 5.58 5.71 4.99
C THR A 222 4.67 6.51 4.06
N ILE A 223 3.37 6.26 4.10
CA ILE A 223 2.39 6.96 3.26
C ILE A 223 2.32 8.44 3.62
N LEU A 224 2.31 8.78 4.91
CA LEU A 224 2.34 10.18 5.35
C LEU A 224 3.63 10.89 4.93
N LYS A 225 4.80 10.24 5.03
CA LYS A 225 6.06 10.82 4.56
C LYS A 225 6.06 11.05 3.05
N THR A 226 5.57 10.09 2.27
CA THR A 226 5.47 10.22 0.81
C THR A 226 4.57 11.38 0.42
N LEU A 227 3.40 11.50 1.05
CA LEU A 227 2.47 12.59 0.82
C LEU A 227 3.11 13.95 1.10
N PHE A 228 3.77 14.11 2.25
CA PHE A 228 4.35 15.38 2.68
C PHE A 228 5.56 15.84 1.86
N ASN A 229 6.28 14.92 1.22
CA ASN A 229 7.48 15.25 0.44
C ASN A 229 7.21 15.40 -1.07
N THR A 230 6.14 14.79 -1.59
CA THR A 230 5.85 14.79 -3.03
C THR A 230 4.76 15.77 -3.46
N GLN A 231 3.99 16.31 -2.53
CA GLN A 231 2.78 17.07 -2.87
C GLN A 231 2.79 18.49 -2.32
N THR A 232 2.09 19.38 -3.04
CA THR A 232 1.74 20.72 -2.56
C THR A 232 0.26 20.73 -2.17
N PHE A 233 -0.04 20.93 -0.89
CA PHE A 233 -1.42 20.96 -0.40
C PHE A 233 -1.55 21.75 0.90
N THR A 234 -2.79 22.12 1.23
CA THR A 234 -3.12 22.85 2.45
C THR A 234 -3.97 21.97 3.37
N ILE A 235 -3.57 21.84 4.63
CA ILE A 235 -4.35 21.16 5.67
C ILE A 235 -5.01 22.21 6.57
N ASP A 236 -6.33 22.13 6.74
CA ASP A 236 -7.06 22.93 7.73
C ASP A 236 -7.11 22.15 9.06
N LEU A 237 -6.29 22.59 10.01
CA LEU A 237 -6.17 21.93 11.31
C LEU A 237 -7.46 22.03 12.14
N ASN A 238 -8.28 23.07 11.96
CA ASN A 238 -9.55 23.16 12.68
C ASN A 238 -10.54 22.12 12.18
N LYS A 239 -10.58 21.88 10.87
CA LYS A 239 -11.44 20.82 10.31
C LYS A 239 -11.03 19.44 10.82
N MET A 240 -9.73 19.20 10.99
CA MET A 240 -9.24 17.96 11.59
C MET A 240 -9.69 17.79 13.04
N VAL A 241 -9.56 18.83 13.88
CA VAL A 241 -10.03 18.79 15.28
C VAL A 241 -11.56 18.64 15.33
N GLN A 242 -12.28 19.33 14.45
CA GLN A 242 -13.75 19.27 14.40
C GLN A 242 -14.25 17.83 14.17
N HIS A 243 -13.60 17.09 13.28
CA HIS A 243 -13.97 15.72 12.90
C HIS A 243 -13.13 14.66 13.61
N TRP A 244 -12.39 15.03 14.66
CA TRP A 244 -11.58 14.09 15.41
C TRP A 244 -12.47 13.06 16.13
N PRO A 245 -12.17 11.75 16.03
CA PRO A 245 -12.95 10.72 16.70
C PRO A 245 -12.71 10.74 18.22
N GLY A 246 -13.78 10.64 19.01
CA GLY A 246 -13.73 10.65 20.47
C GLY A 246 -13.70 12.05 21.10
N ASP A 247 -13.80 12.09 22.43
CA ASP A 247 -13.90 13.35 23.19
C ASP A 247 -12.53 13.99 23.49
N ASP A 248 -11.45 13.20 23.45
CA ASP A 248 -10.07 13.64 23.69
C ASP A 248 -9.44 14.28 22.45
N LYS A 249 -9.96 15.46 22.08
CA LYS A 249 -9.52 16.17 20.89
C LYS A 249 -8.11 16.77 21.08
N PRO A 250 -7.17 16.54 20.15
CA PRO A 250 -5.84 17.11 20.23
C PRO A 250 -5.91 18.62 20.01
N THR A 251 -5.00 19.35 20.66
CA THR A 251 -4.86 20.79 20.40
C THR A 251 -4.32 21.04 19.00
N LEU A 252 -4.66 22.18 18.38
CA LEU A 252 -4.12 22.58 17.07
C LEU A 252 -2.59 22.58 17.06
N LYS A 253 -1.96 23.01 18.16
CA LYS A 253 -0.50 22.99 18.32
C LYS A 253 0.08 21.58 18.35
N ALA A 254 -0.60 20.64 19.02
CA ALA A 254 -0.16 19.25 19.07
C ALA A 254 -0.28 18.56 17.70
N LEU A 255 -1.36 18.82 16.96
CA LEU A 255 -1.53 18.33 15.59
C LEU A 255 -0.47 18.89 14.65
N GLU A 256 -0.28 20.21 14.67
CA GLU A 256 0.75 20.88 13.86
C GLU A 256 2.14 20.29 14.15
N PHE A 257 2.51 20.16 15.43
CA PHE A 257 3.79 19.59 15.84
C PHE A 257 3.96 18.13 15.37
N GLN A 258 2.90 17.31 15.43
CA GLN A 258 2.98 15.93 14.96
C GLN A 258 3.10 15.85 13.43
N LEU A 259 2.32 16.63 12.70
CA LEU A 259 2.34 16.63 11.24
C LEU A 259 3.65 17.22 10.68
N ASP A 260 4.26 18.16 11.39
CA ASP A 260 5.53 18.76 11.01
C ASP A 260 6.68 17.74 10.98
N LYS A 261 6.61 16.66 11.78
CA LYS A 261 7.61 15.57 11.77
C LYS A 261 7.74 14.86 10.43
N TYR A 262 6.70 14.94 9.59
CA TYR A 262 6.68 14.33 8.27
C TYR A 262 7.25 15.25 7.18
N ARG A 263 7.51 16.53 7.49
CA ARG A 263 8.23 17.45 6.60
C ARG A 263 9.73 17.21 6.69
N LYS A 264 10.35 16.62 5.66
CA LYS A 264 11.82 16.75 5.44
C LYS A 264 12.21 16.56 3.96
N THR A 265 12.46 17.66 3.24
CA THR A 265 13.78 18.00 2.65
C THR A 265 13.80 19.46 2.12
N PRO A 266 14.94 20.21 2.18
CA PRO A 266 15.02 21.62 1.77
C PRO A 266 15.16 21.85 0.25
N LYS A 267 14.90 20.84 -0.59
CA LYS A 267 15.20 20.86 -2.04
C LYS A 267 14.01 20.42 -2.91
N CYS A 268 12.80 20.51 -2.38
CA CYS A 268 11.59 20.15 -3.12
C CYS A 268 10.76 21.41 -3.31
N ASP A 269 10.32 21.69 -4.54
CA ASP A 269 9.42 22.81 -4.86
C ASP A 269 7.99 22.60 -4.29
N ASN A 270 7.77 21.46 -3.62
CA ASN A 270 6.51 21.06 -3.03
C ASN A 270 6.29 21.72 -1.66
N THR A 271 5.12 22.33 -1.46
CA THR A 271 4.80 23.06 -0.22
C THR A 271 3.57 22.49 0.48
N VAL A 272 3.74 21.95 1.68
CA VAL A 272 2.61 21.63 2.57
C VAL A 272 2.34 22.82 3.49
N THR A 273 1.15 23.41 3.43
CA THR A 273 0.76 24.55 4.28
C THR A 273 -0.25 24.12 5.33
N PHE A 274 -0.08 24.58 6.57
CA PHE A 274 -1.08 24.38 7.63
C PHE A 274 -1.88 25.68 7.81
N THR A 275 -3.20 25.56 7.74
CA THR A 275 -4.10 26.69 8.00
C THR A 275 -4.87 26.47 9.30
N LYS A 276 -5.09 27.57 10.00
CA LYS A 276 -5.94 27.67 11.17
C LYS A 276 -7.01 28.68 10.80
N SER A 277 -8.10 28.22 10.19
CA SER A 277 -9.28 29.06 9.95
C SER A 277 -9.71 29.76 11.25
N ALA A 278 -9.84 31.08 11.23
CA ALA A 278 -10.42 31.83 12.35
C ALA A 278 -11.90 31.46 12.41
N GLY A 279 -12.29 30.64 13.38
CA GLY A 279 -13.69 30.26 13.58
C GLY A 279 -14.56 31.52 13.62
N LYS A 280 -15.59 31.57 12.77
CA LYS A 280 -16.67 32.57 12.88
C LYS A 280 -17.17 32.54 14.33
N ARG A 281 -16.92 33.62 15.08
CA ARG A 281 -17.70 33.88 16.30
C ARG A 281 -19.16 34.01 15.85
N ALA A 282 -20.02 33.13 16.37
CA ALA A 282 -21.45 33.27 16.23
C ALA A 282 -21.85 34.65 16.79
N ALA A 283 -22.43 35.48 15.93
CA ALA A 283 -23.00 36.77 16.28
C ALA A 283 -24.50 36.61 16.54
N GLY A 284 -24.96 37.20 17.65
CA GLY A 284 -26.37 37.39 18.01
C GLY A 284 -26.74 36.64 19.31
N SER A 285 -27.28 37.26 20.36
CA SER A 285 -27.66 38.64 20.69
C SER A 285 -27.61 38.73 22.24
N SER A 286 -27.24 39.83 22.87
CA SER A 286 -28.17 40.88 23.27
C SER A 286 -27.37 41.95 24.02
N ALA A 287 -27.50 43.20 23.59
CA ALA A 287 -26.93 44.36 24.25
C ALA A 287 -27.80 44.77 25.45
N THR A 288 -27.16 45.10 26.58
CA THR A 288 -27.66 46.15 27.47
C THR A 288 -26.52 46.80 28.24
N SER A 289 -26.19 48.01 27.79
CA SER A 289 -25.81 49.22 28.52
C SER A 289 -24.90 49.13 29.77
N THR A 290 -23.73 49.75 29.64
CA THR A 290 -22.92 50.34 30.72
C THR A 290 -23.73 51.35 31.55
N PRO A 291 -23.41 51.52 32.84
CA PRO A 291 -23.18 52.89 33.33
C PRO A 291 -21.86 53.06 34.08
N VAL A 292 -21.34 54.28 33.94
CA VAL A 292 -20.06 54.79 34.44
C VAL A 292 -20.22 55.37 35.87
N ARG A 293 -19.13 55.25 36.65
CA ARG A 293 -18.69 56.02 37.84
C ARG A 293 -19.35 55.77 39.21
N LYS A 294 -18.51 55.44 40.21
CA LYS A 294 -17.99 56.42 41.20
C LYS A 294 -16.84 55.87 42.05
N LYS A 295 -15.77 56.66 42.18
CA LYS A 295 -14.76 56.52 43.25
C LYS A 295 -15.43 56.81 44.60
N ARG A 296 -15.08 56.04 45.64
CA ARG A 296 -15.23 56.45 47.04
C ARG A 296 -14.00 56.00 47.84
N LYS A 297 -13.57 56.88 48.74
CA LYS A 297 -12.28 56.91 49.45
C LYS A 297 -12.57 56.72 50.96
N VAL A 298 -11.65 56.05 51.66
CA VAL A 298 -11.27 56.14 53.10
C VAL A 298 -12.13 55.47 54.19
N LYS A 299 -11.49 54.57 54.96
CA LYS A 299 -11.14 54.61 56.41
C LYS A 299 -10.48 53.27 56.78
N GLY A 300 -9.37 53.11 57.51
CA GLY A 300 -8.66 53.99 58.45
C GLY A 300 -8.99 53.61 59.90
N ASP A 301 -8.24 52.65 60.47
CA ASP A 301 -7.95 52.35 61.89
C ASP A 301 -7.34 50.93 61.92
N GLY A 302 -6.31 50.54 62.68
CA GLY A 302 -5.60 51.11 63.82
C GLY A 302 -5.09 49.94 64.68
N ASP A 303 -3.86 50.05 65.21
CA ASP A 303 -3.26 49.31 66.34
C ASP A 303 -2.63 47.90 66.20
N VAL A 304 -1.29 47.92 66.06
CA VAL A 304 -0.25 47.56 67.05
C VAL A 304 -0.53 46.38 68.01
N VAL A 305 0.39 45.39 68.07
CA VAL A 305 1.22 45.00 69.25
C VAL A 305 2.19 43.85 68.90
N LYS A 306 3.40 43.93 69.48
CA LYS A 306 4.61 43.10 69.40
C LYS A 306 4.54 41.74 70.11
N LYS A 307 5.44 40.81 69.73
CA LYS A 307 6.41 40.01 70.56
C LYS A 307 7.12 38.99 69.62
N GLU A 308 8.46 38.98 69.44
CA GLU A 308 9.55 38.45 70.31
C GLU A 308 9.26 36.99 70.74
N ASP A 309 10.12 35.95 70.59
CA ASP A 309 11.57 35.84 70.43
C ASP A 309 12.02 34.37 70.14
N GLU A 310 13.34 34.20 69.92
CA GLU A 310 14.22 33.00 70.03
C GLU A 310 14.28 32.00 68.85
N ALA A 311 15.40 31.95 68.08
CA ALA A 311 16.73 31.32 68.35
C ALA A 311 16.68 29.77 68.20
N ASP A 312 17.61 29.04 67.59
CA ASP A 312 19.06 29.25 67.51
C ASP A 312 19.72 28.25 66.51
N HIS A 313 20.93 28.60 66.07
CA HIS A 313 22.09 27.71 65.75
C HIS A 313 22.01 26.67 64.59
N LEU A 314 23.03 26.40 63.76
CA LEU A 314 24.46 26.74 63.66
C LEU A 314 24.96 26.45 62.22
N GLU A 315 25.94 27.21 61.75
CA GLU A 315 26.66 27.16 60.46
C GLU A 315 27.82 26.11 60.42
N PRO A 316 28.89 26.21 59.57
CA PRO A 316 28.95 25.84 58.14
C PRO A 316 30.21 25.01 57.78
N ALA A 317 30.32 24.57 56.51
CA ALA A 317 31.52 24.64 55.64
C ALA A 317 31.16 24.13 54.23
#